data_AF-A0A7Y5FSE0-F1
#
_entry.id   AF-A0A7Y5FSE0-F1
#
_cell.length_a   1.000
_cell.length_b   1.000
_cell.length_c   1.000
_cell.angle_alpha   90.00
_cell.angle_beta   90.00
_cell.angle_gamma   90.00
#
_symmetry.space_group_name_H-M   'P 1'
#
loop_
_entity.id
_entity.type
_entity.pdbx_description
1 polymer ?
#
loop_
_entity_poly.entity_id
_entity_poly.type
_entity_poly.pdbx_seq_one_letter_code
_entity_poly.pdbx_strand_id
1 'polypeptide(L)'
;AEYMGMKLVYLEAGSGADNHVPFEMVQMVSKMITVPLIVGGGIRNAATAAEMVKAGAKIVVTGNHFENEENWQLIKEFSAAVHTKESIII
;
A
#
# COMPACT_ATOMS: atom_id res chain seq x y z
N ALA A 1 1.21 1.04 -19.02
CA ALA A 1 0.74 2.15 -18.17
C ALA A 1 1.67 3.35 -18.30
N GLU A 2 2.90 3.28 -17.80
CA GLU A 2 3.87 4.40 -17.83
C GLU A 2 4.13 4.94 -19.25
N TYR A 3 4.48 4.08 -20.22
CA TYR A 3 4.69 4.50 -21.62
C TYR A 3 3.43 5.03 -22.31
N MET A 4 2.25 4.82 -21.72
CA MET A 4 0.99 5.42 -22.18
C MET A 4 0.75 6.81 -21.56
N GLY A 5 1.73 7.37 -20.84
CA GLY A 5 1.66 8.69 -20.22
C GLY A 5 1.00 8.73 -18.85
N MET A 6 0.60 7.58 -18.29
CA MET A 6 0.02 7.50 -16.95
C MET A 6 1.03 7.94 -15.88
N LYS A 7 0.55 8.61 -14.82
CA LYS A 7 1.40 9.17 -13.76
C LYS A 7 1.50 8.30 -12.51
N LEU A 8 0.70 7.23 -12.45
CA LEU A 8 0.61 6.29 -11.34
C LEU A 8 0.30 4.90 -11.92
N VAL A 9 0.72 3.86 -11.21
CA VAL A 9 0.32 2.47 -11.46
C VAL A 9 -0.34 1.94 -10.19
N TYR A 10 -1.45 1.22 -10.32
CA TYR A 10 -2.14 0.60 -9.20
C TYR A 10 -2.19 -0.92 -9.41
N LEU A 11 -1.55 -1.68 -8.52
CA LEU A 11 -1.75 -3.13 -8.36
C LEU A 11 -2.86 -3.40 -7.34
N GLU A 12 -3.97 -3.97 -7.80
CA GLU A 12 -5.17 -4.21 -7.00
C GLU A 12 -5.47 -5.72 -6.92
N ALA A 13 -5.62 -6.26 -5.71
CA ALA A 13 -5.99 -7.66 -5.46
C ALA A 13 -7.51 -7.89 -5.40
N GLY A 14 -8.30 -6.82 -5.23
CA GLY A 14 -9.75 -6.81 -5.04
C GLY A 14 -10.14 -6.35 -3.64
N SER A 15 -11.27 -5.63 -3.53
CA SER A 15 -11.86 -5.31 -2.23
C SER A 15 -12.26 -6.60 -1.50
N GLY A 16 -11.87 -6.71 -0.23
CA GLY A 16 -12.14 -7.90 0.58
C GLY A 16 -11.32 -9.14 0.20
N ALA A 17 -10.38 -9.05 -0.75
CA ALA A 17 -9.55 -10.19 -1.17
C ALA A 17 -8.88 -10.89 0.03
N ASP A 18 -8.86 -12.22 0.04
CA ASP A 18 -8.25 -12.98 1.14
C ASP A 18 -6.74 -12.73 1.21
N ASN A 19 -6.10 -12.66 0.04
CA ASN A 19 -4.67 -12.41 -0.10
C ASN A 19 -4.43 -11.04 -0.73
N HIS A 20 -3.38 -10.36 -0.26
CA HIS A 20 -2.88 -9.15 -0.89
C HIS A 20 -2.03 -9.49 -2.14
N VAL A 21 -1.70 -8.47 -2.93
CA VAL A 21 -0.70 -8.61 -4.02
C VAL A 21 0.62 -9.15 -3.44
N PRO A 22 1.26 -10.19 -4.00
CA PRO A 22 2.49 -10.74 -3.45
C PRO A 22 3.60 -9.70 -3.33
N PHE A 23 4.34 -9.69 -2.22
CA PHE A 23 5.42 -8.71 -1.98
C PHE A 23 6.49 -8.74 -3.09
N GLU A 24 6.82 -9.93 -3.60
CA GLU A 24 7.77 -10.08 -4.71
C GLU A 24 7.28 -9.38 -5.99
N MET A 25 5.97 -9.44 -6.27
CA MET A 25 5.39 -8.75 -7.41
C MET A 25 5.48 -7.23 -7.24
N VAL A 26 5.19 -6.72 -6.05
CA VAL A 26 5.36 -5.29 -5.72
C VAL A 26 6.81 -4.86 -5.91
N GLN A 27 7.76 -5.65 -5.42
CA GLN A 27 9.20 -5.38 -5.54
C GLN A 27 9.70 -5.43 -6.98
N MET A 28 9.23 -6.39 -7.78
CA MET A 28 9.61 -6.48 -9.19
C MET A 28 9.04 -5.31 -9.97
N VAL A 29 7.76 -4.98 -9.80
CA VAL A 29 7.11 -3.88 -10.52
C VAL A 29 7.71 -2.53 -10.12
N SER A 30 7.94 -2.28 -8.83
CA SER A 30 8.51 -1.01 -8.35
C SER A 30 9.91 -0.73 -8.90
N LYS A 31 10.70 -1.77 -9.21
CA LYS A 31 12.02 -1.66 -9.86
C LYS A 31 11.93 -1.40 -11.38
N MET A 32 10.80 -1.73 -12.00
CA MET A 32 10.64 -1.70 -13.46
C MET A 32 9.94 -0.43 -13.97
N ILE A 33 9.33 0.35 -13.09
CA ILE A 33 8.62 1.59 -13.42
C ILE A 33 9.27 2.80 -12.74
N THR A 34 9.15 3.98 -13.34
CA THR A 34 9.63 5.24 -12.73
C THR A 34 8.51 6.06 -12.07
N VAL A 35 7.25 5.81 -12.46
CA VAL A 35 6.07 6.40 -11.82
C VAL A 35 5.72 5.71 -10.48
N PRO A 36 5.10 6.42 -9.52
CA PRO A 36 4.75 5.82 -8.22
C PRO A 36 3.79 4.63 -8.34
N LEU A 37 4.07 3.61 -7.53
CA LEU A 37 3.27 2.40 -7.40
C LEU A 37 2.28 2.51 -6.22
N ILE A 38 1.01 2.25 -6.48
CA ILE A 38 -0.06 2.08 -5.51
C ILE A 38 -0.34 0.58 -5.36
N VAL A 39 -0.58 0.13 -4.14
CA VAL A 39 -1.04 -1.25 -3.87
C VAL A 39 -2.30 -1.24 -3.01
N GLY A 40 -3.21 -2.17 -3.28
CA GLY A 40 -4.48 -2.29 -2.57
C GLY A 40 -5.06 -3.70 -2.66
N GLY A 41 -6.05 -3.95 -1.80
CA GLY A 41 -6.71 -5.25 -1.66
C GLY A 41 -5.99 -6.18 -0.66
N GLY A 42 -6.76 -6.77 0.26
CA GLY A 42 -6.28 -7.77 1.22
C GLY A 42 -5.35 -7.29 2.35
N ILE A 43 -5.11 -5.99 2.50
CA ILE A 43 -4.21 -5.43 3.53
C ILE A 43 -4.98 -5.13 4.82
N ARG A 44 -4.82 -6.00 5.83
CA ARG A 44 -5.61 -6.00 7.08
C ARG A 44 -4.84 -5.71 8.37
N ASN A 45 -3.54 -5.45 8.29
CA ASN A 45 -2.74 -5.08 9.45
C ASN A 45 -1.57 -4.16 9.06
N ALA A 46 -1.06 -3.41 10.03
CA ALA A 46 -0.02 -2.42 9.82
C ALA A 46 1.32 -3.06 9.38
N ALA A 47 1.64 -4.26 9.87
CA ALA A 47 2.85 -4.98 9.47
C ALA A 47 2.85 -5.30 7.96
N THR A 48 1.71 -5.73 7.41
CA THR A 48 1.54 -5.97 5.97
C THR A 48 1.68 -4.66 5.20
N ALA A 49 1.09 -3.56 5.70
CA ALA A 49 1.23 -2.24 5.07
C ALA A 49 2.69 -1.75 5.07
N ALA A 50 3.44 -1.97 6.15
CA ALA A 50 4.88 -1.66 6.23
C ALA A 50 5.69 -2.47 5.21
N GLU A 51 5.44 -3.78 5.09
CA GLU A 51 6.15 -4.63 4.13
C GLU A 51 5.81 -4.25 2.68
N MET A 52 4.59 -3.78 2.39
CA MET A 52 4.26 -3.23 1.07
C MET A 52 5.10 -2.00 0.72
N VAL A 53 5.25 -1.07 1.66
CA VAL A 53 6.09 0.13 1.46
C VAL A 53 7.55 -0.26 1.29
N LYS A 54 8.04 -1.20 2.10
CA LYS A 54 9.41 -1.74 2.00
C LYS A 54 9.66 -2.49 0.69
N ALA A 55 8.64 -3.15 0.13
CA ALA A 55 8.67 -3.74 -1.20
C ALA A 55 8.67 -2.68 -2.33
N GLY A 56 8.43 -1.41 -2.03
CA GLY A 56 8.54 -0.31 -2.99
C GLY A 56 7.20 0.30 -3.40
N ALA A 57 6.09 -0.06 -2.74
CA ALA A 57 4.86 0.71 -2.87
C ALA A 57 5.05 2.12 -2.31
N LYS A 58 4.57 3.13 -3.02
CA LYS A 58 4.57 4.52 -2.56
C LYS A 58 3.29 4.90 -1.83
N ILE A 59 2.19 4.22 -2.15
CA ILE A 59 0.87 4.43 -1.56
C ILE A 59 0.25 3.06 -1.29
N VAL A 60 -0.35 2.91 -0.11
CA VAL A 60 -1.12 1.74 0.29
C VAL A 60 -2.59 2.15 0.42
N VAL A 61 -3.49 1.40 -0.21
CA VAL A 61 -4.94 1.60 -0.13
C VAL A 61 -5.54 0.49 0.70
N THR A 62 -6.28 0.88 1.74
CA THR A 62 -7.05 -0.02 2.60
C THR A 62 -8.42 0.59 2.84
N GLY A 63 -9.46 -0.21 2.61
CA GLY A 63 -10.87 0.20 2.72
C GLY A 63 -11.65 -0.80 3.55
N ASN A 64 -11.89 -2.00 3.00
CA ASN A 64 -12.72 -3.04 3.62
C ASN A 64 -12.40 -3.34 5.10
N HIS A 65 -11.13 -3.28 5.52
CA HIS A 65 -10.76 -3.47 6.92
C HIS A 65 -11.35 -2.38 7.86
N PHE A 66 -11.45 -1.14 7.39
CA PHE A 66 -11.96 0.01 8.14
C PHE A 66 -13.44 0.32 7.88
N GLU A 67 -14.14 -0.49 7.09
CA GLU A 67 -15.61 -0.47 7.01
C GLU A 67 -16.25 -0.94 8.33
N ASN A 68 -15.52 -1.71 9.15
CA ASN A 68 -15.90 -1.99 10.55
C ASN A 68 -15.30 -0.91 11.48
N GLU A 69 -16.17 -0.18 12.19
CA GLU A 69 -15.81 0.88 13.14
C GLU A 69 -14.93 0.36 14.29
N GLU A 70 -15.06 -0.93 14.66
CA GLU A 70 -14.22 -1.58 15.67
C GLU A 70 -12.75 -1.66 15.28
N ASN A 71 -12.37 -1.32 14.05
CA ASN A 71 -10.98 -1.31 13.61
C ASN A 71 -10.38 0.11 13.54
N TRP A 72 -11.16 1.17 13.74
CA TRP A 72 -10.71 2.56 13.53
C TRP A 72 -9.53 2.97 14.42
N GLN A 73 -9.39 2.35 15.60
CA GLN A 73 -8.23 2.56 16.48
C GLN A 73 -6.89 2.20 15.82
N LEU A 74 -6.89 1.32 14.81
CA LEU A 74 -5.70 0.86 14.10
C LEU A 74 -5.22 1.86 13.04
N ILE A 75 -6.01 2.87 12.67
CA ILE A 75 -5.64 3.84 11.62
C ILE A 75 -4.30 4.52 11.94
N LYS A 76 -4.06 4.86 13.21
CA LYS A 76 -2.78 5.47 13.65
C LYS A 76 -1.61 4.50 13.46
N GLU A 77 -1.81 3.22 13.74
CA GLU A 77 -0.80 2.18 13.56
C GLU A 77 -0.45 1.99 12.08
N PHE A 78 -1.47 1.92 11.21
CA PHE A 78 -1.26 1.87 9.76
C PHE A 78 -0.51 3.10 9.24
N SER A 79 -0.90 4.30 9.69
CA SER A 79 -0.24 5.54 9.28
C SER A 79 1.23 5.56 9.69
N ALA A 80 1.55 5.13 10.92
CA ALA A 80 2.93 5.03 11.39
C ALA A 80 3.74 3.99 10.60
N ALA A 81 3.12 2.87 10.24
CA ALA A 81 3.75 1.81 9.47
C ALA A 81 4.13 2.21 8.04
N VAL A 82 3.35 3.10 7.40
CA VAL A 82 3.62 3.54 6.01
C VAL A 82 4.49 4.79 5.92
N HIS A 83 4.53 5.63 6.96
CA HIS A 83 5.30 6.87 7.01
C HIS A 83 6.62 6.69 7.79
N THR A 84 7.54 5.88 7.24
CA THR A 84 8.80 5.50 7.92
C THR A 84 9.95 6.50 7.77
N LYS A 85 9.83 7.52 6.91
CA LYS A 85 10.81 8.62 6.80
C LYS A 85 10.29 9.81 7.59
N GLU A 86 11.16 10.39 8.43
CA GLU A 86 10.89 11.47 9.39
C GLU A 86 9.77 12.41 8.94
N SER A 87 8.73 12.50 9.75
CA SER A 87 7.85 13.66 9.77
C SER A 87 8.74 14.89 9.89
N ILE A 88 8.68 15.79 8.92
CA ILE A 88 9.22 17.14 9.10
C ILE A 88 8.52 17.69 10.33
N ILE A 89 9.25 17.82 11.44
CA ILE A 89 8.81 18.54 12.62
C ILE A 89 8.74 20.00 12.16
N ILE A 90 7.52 20.52 11.98
CA ILE A 90 7.24 21.94 11.77
C ILE A 90 6.99 22.59 13.12
#